data_AF-A0A2D5E9K1-F1
#
_entry.id   AF-A0A2D5E9K1-F1
#
_cell.length_a   1.000
_cell.length_b   1.000
_cell.length_c   1.000
_cell.angle_alpha   90.00
_cell.angle_beta   90.00
_cell.angle_gamma   90.00
#
_symmetry.space_group_name_H-M   'P 1'
#
loop_
_entity.id
_entity.type
_entity.pdbx_description
1 polymer ?
#
loop_
_entity_poly.entity_id
_entity_poly.type
_entity_poly.pdbx_seq_one_letter_code
_entity_poly.pdbx_strand_id
1 'polypeptide(L)'
;MTSRSIIRAASVTAAASLLTLGGCSSPDPSDVSFDAITSDLTPHLVGVTERDVDIDRNIAVISNQNDRMLWGDLGRMFLWDRPSRLSPYDIISTSGQPSQ
;
A
#
# COMPACT_ATOMS: atom_id res chain seq x y z
N MET A 1 31.58 -30.18 3.83
CA MET A 1 30.54 -30.77 2.94
C MET A 1 29.17 -30.26 3.37
N THR A 2 28.66 -29.12 2.87
CA THR A 2 27.27 -28.65 3.14
C THR A 2 26.71 -27.64 2.11
N SER A 3 27.54 -26.95 1.33
CA SER A 3 27.10 -25.85 0.42
C SER A 3 26.05 -26.25 -0.63
N ARG A 4 26.05 -27.51 -1.08
CA ARG A 4 25.11 -27.98 -2.12
C ARG A 4 23.66 -28.13 -1.62
N SER A 5 23.42 -28.29 -0.32
CA SER A 5 22.05 -28.38 0.22
C SER A 5 21.44 -26.99 0.45
N ILE A 6 22.26 -26.00 0.81
CA ILE A 6 21.83 -24.61 1.02
C ILE A 6 21.34 -23.99 -0.30
N ILE A 7 22.06 -24.24 -1.40
CA ILE A 7 21.68 -23.74 -2.73
C ILE A 7 20.35 -24.34 -3.20
N ARG A 8 20.10 -25.63 -2.92
CA ARG A 8 18.82 -26.30 -3.26
C ARG A 8 17.65 -25.81 -2.41
N ALA A 9 17.90 -25.52 -1.12
CA ALA A 9 16.87 -24.98 -0.24
C ALA A 9 16.46 -23.56 -0.67
N ALA A 10 17.43 -22.71 -1.04
CA ALA A 10 17.20 -21.34 -1.46
C ALA A 10 16.32 -21.24 -2.73
N SER A 11 16.50 -22.15 -3.70
CA SER A 11 15.69 -22.17 -4.93
C SER A 11 14.22 -22.55 -4.68
N VAL A 12 13.93 -23.39 -3.68
CA VAL A 12 12.55 -23.81 -3.37
C VAL A 12 11.80 -22.71 -2.64
N THR A 13 12.45 -22.01 -1.71
CA THR A 13 11.84 -20.85 -1.03
C THR A 13 11.58 -19.68 -1.97
N ALA A 14 12.47 -19.41 -2.93
CA ALA A 14 12.28 -18.33 -3.90
C ALA A 14 11.13 -18.61 -4.90
N ALA A 15 10.93 -19.86 -5.29
CA ALA A 15 9.80 -20.26 -6.14
C ALA A 15 8.45 -20.19 -5.40
N ALA A 16 8.43 -20.53 -4.10
CA ALA A 16 7.21 -20.44 -3.29
C ALA A 16 6.74 -18.99 -3.06
N SER A 17 7.66 -18.03 -2.91
CA SER A 17 7.31 -16.61 -2.77
C SER A 17 6.72 -15.97 -4.04
N LEU A 18 6.95 -16.56 -5.23
CA LEU A 18 6.39 -16.05 -6.49
C LEU A 18 4.93 -16.47 -6.68
N LEU A 19 4.51 -17.60 -6.10
CA LEU A 19 3.13 -18.08 -6.17
C LEU A 19 2.18 -17.31 -5.23
N THR A 20 2.69 -16.68 -4.18
CA THR A 20 1.90 -15.80 -3.29
C THR A 20 1.66 -14.40 -3.86
N LEU A 21 2.30 -14.05 -4.99
CA LEU A 21 2.07 -12.80 -5.72
C LEU A 21 1.00 -12.94 -6.81
N GLY A 22 0.53 -14.17 -7.08
CA GLY A 22 -0.65 -14.42 -7.91
C GLY A 22 -1.91 -14.05 -7.12
N GLY A 23 -2.25 -12.77 -7.17
CA GLY A 23 -3.41 -12.19 -6.48
C GLY A 23 -4.68 -12.99 -6.77
N CYS A 24 -5.45 -13.26 -5.71
CA CYS A 24 -6.85 -13.59 -5.84
C CYS A 24 -7.52 -12.45 -6.60
N SER A 25 -8.21 -12.77 -7.70
CA SER A 25 -9.07 -11.82 -8.42
C SER A 25 -9.99 -11.17 -7.40
N SER A 26 -9.71 -9.93 -7.04
CA SER A 26 -10.61 -9.15 -6.20
C SER A 26 -11.84 -8.85 -7.06
N PRO A 27 -13.06 -9.05 -6.57
CA PRO A 27 -14.27 -8.68 -7.29
C PRO A 27 -14.13 -7.23 -7.74
N ASP A 28 -14.23 -6.99 -9.05
CA ASP A 28 -14.14 -5.64 -9.60
C ASP A 28 -15.47 -4.93 -9.23
N PRO A 29 -15.45 -3.87 -8.41
CA PRO A 29 -16.67 -3.19 -7.96
C PRO A 29 -17.40 -2.48 -9.12
N SER A 30 -16.80 -2.45 -10.31
CA SER A 30 -17.38 -1.90 -11.54
C SER A 30 -17.81 -2.94 -12.57
N ASP A 31 -17.82 -4.24 -12.21
CA ASP A 31 -18.31 -5.29 -13.10
C ASP A 31 -19.82 -5.19 -13.32
N VAL A 32 -20.22 -4.85 -14.55
CA VAL A 32 -21.61 -4.76 -15.00
C VAL A 32 -22.10 -6.04 -15.66
N SER A 33 -21.39 -7.16 -15.45
CA SER A 33 -21.81 -8.47 -15.94
C SER A 33 -23.16 -8.88 -15.35
N PHE A 34 -23.94 -9.63 -16.13
CA PHE A 34 -25.26 -10.11 -15.69
C PHE A 34 -25.15 -10.93 -14.39
N ASP A 35 -24.09 -11.72 -14.24
CA ASP A 35 -23.83 -12.54 -13.05
C ASP A 35 -23.57 -11.68 -11.80
N ALA A 36 -22.80 -10.59 -11.93
CA ALA A 36 -22.58 -9.62 -10.86
C ALA A 36 -23.88 -8.95 -10.39
N ILE A 37 -24.80 -8.65 -11.32
CA ILE A 37 -26.09 -8.02 -11.00
C ILE A 37 -27.09 -9.03 -10.41
N THR A 38 -27.09 -10.28 -10.88
CA THR A 38 -28.06 -11.30 -10.42
C THR A 38 -27.64 -12.05 -9.16
N SER A 39 -26.36 -12.04 -8.81
CA SER A 39 -25.84 -12.74 -7.62
C SER A 39 -26.14 -12.02 -6.31
N ASP A 40 -26.40 -10.70 -6.33
CA ASP A 40 -26.82 -9.91 -5.18
C ASP A 40 -27.96 -8.95 -5.53
N LEU A 41 -29.20 -9.41 -5.32
CA LEU A 41 -30.44 -8.64 -5.58
C LEU A 41 -30.66 -7.47 -4.61
N THR A 42 -29.87 -7.38 -3.53
CA THR A 42 -29.95 -6.34 -2.51
C THR A 42 -28.53 -5.90 -2.16
N PRO A 43 -27.88 -5.07 -3.01
CA PRO A 43 -26.52 -4.63 -2.73
C PRO A 43 -26.45 -4.08 -1.31
N HIS A 44 -25.49 -4.61 -0.55
CA HIS A 44 -25.37 -4.34 0.87
C HIS A 44 -25.22 -2.83 1.13
N LEU A 45 -26.29 -2.18 1.59
CA LEU A 45 -26.20 -0.86 2.22
C LEU A 45 -25.38 -1.03 3.50
N VAL A 46 -24.09 -0.69 3.47
CA VAL A 46 -23.24 -0.61 4.66
C VAL A 46 -23.67 0.63 5.47
N GLY A 47 -24.87 0.61 6.04
CA GLY A 47 -25.51 1.74 6.74
C GLY A 47 -26.62 2.43 5.94
N VAL A 48 -27.48 3.18 6.63
CA VAL A 48 -28.68 3.83 6.04
C VAL A 48 -28.31 4.92 5.02
N THR A 49 -27.06 5.42 5.03
CA THR A 49 -26.64 6.61 4.28
C THR A 49 -25.34 6.44 3.49
N GLU A 50 -24.61 5.35 3.66
CA GLU A 50 -23.31 5.16 3.03
C GLU A 50 -23.45 4.30 1.77
N ARG A 51 -22.94 4.80 0.65
CA ARG A 51 -22.89 4.09 -0.64
C ARG A 51 -21.54 3.40 -0.76
N ASP A 52 -21.47 2.29 -1.50
CA ASP A 52 -20.23 1.54 -1.71
C ASP A 52 -19.08 2.43 -2.25
N VAL A 53 -19.41 3.36 -3.16
CA VAL A 53 -18.42 4.33 -3.69
C VAL A 53 -17.84 5.27 -2.63
N ASP A 54 -18.57 5.54 -1.55
CA ASP A 54 -18.08 6.37 -0.45
C ASP A 54 -17.09 5.58 0.43
N ILE A 55 -17.30 4.27 0.58
CA ILE A 55 -16.39 3.33 1.25
C ILE A 55 -15.08 3.23 0.46
N ASP A 56 -15.16 2.99 -0.84
CA ASP A 56 -14.00 2.90 -1.73
C ASP A 56 -13.19 4.20 -1.71
N ARG A 57 -13.88 5.35 -1.76
CA ARG A 57 -13.24 6.66 -1.64
C ARG A 57 -12.50 6.80 -0.31
N ASN A 58 -13.11 6.37 0.79
CA ASN A 58 -12.49 6.47 2.11
C ASN A 58 -11.25 5.56 2.22
N ILE A 59 -11.34 4.33 1.73
CA ILE A 59 -10.21 3.39 1.67
C ILE A 59 -9.08 3.98 0.82
N ALA A 60 -9.39 4.55 -0.34
CA ALA A 60 -8.40 5.18 -1.22
C ALA A 60 -7.71 6.37 -0.54
N VAL A 61 -8.44 7.20 0.19
CA VAL A 61 -7.86 8.33 0.95
C VAL A 61 -6.93 7.82 2.04
N ILE A 62 -7.34 6.81 2.81
CA ILE A 62 -6.51 6.22 3.87
C ILE A 62 -5.25 5.58 3.28
N SER A 63 -5.36 4.87 2.15
CA SER A 63 -4.20 4.29 1.47
C SER A 63 -3.20 5.38 1.06
N ASN A 64 -3.66 6.46 0.42
CA ASN A 64 -2.80 7.57 0.02
C ASN A 64 -2.08 8.22 1.22
N GLN A 65 -2.77 8.36 2.36
CA GLN A 65 -2.16 8.88 3.58
C GLN A 65 -1.08 7.93 4.11
N ASN A 66 -1.38 6.64 4.18
CA ASN A 66 -0.45 5.62 4.65
C ASN A 66 0.79 5.52 3.76
N ASP A 67 0.62 5.56 2.44
CA ASP A 67 1.74 5.53 1.50
C ASP A 67 2.64 6.74 1.66
N ARG A 68 2.05 7.94 1.84
CA ARG A 68 2.82 9.16 2.08
C ARG A 68 3.59 9.10 3.41
N MET A 69 3.01 8.50 4.45
CA MET A 69 3.70 8.28 5.71
C MET A 69 4.85 7.27 5.55
N LEU A 70 4.61 6.16 4.87
CA LEU A 70 5.61 5.13 4.61
C LEU A 70 6.82 5.71 3.86
N TRP A 71 6.58 6.48 2.80
CA TRP A 71 7.67 7.11 2.06
C TRP A 71 8.42 8.15 2.89
N GLY A 72 7.72 8.94 3.70
CA GLY A 72 8.37 9.89 4.62
C GLY A 72 9.21 9.21 5.69
N ASP A 73 8.77 8.07 6.22
CA ASP A 73 9.54 7.32 7.21
C ASP A 73 10.76 6.63 6.59
N LEU A 74 10.64 6.09 5.37
CA LEU A 74 11.78 5.56 4.62
C LEU A 74 12.80 6.67 4.31
N GLY A 75 12.35 7.84 3.86
CA GLY A 75 13.22 8.99 3.61
C GLY A 75 13.96 9.45 4.88
N ARG A 76 13.33 9.34 6.05
CA ARG A 76 13.98 9.58 7.35
C ARG A 76 14.97 8.49 7.74
N MET A 77 14.64 7.21 7.53
CA MET A 77 15.52 6.08 7.85
C MET A 77 16.82 6.13 7.04
N PHE A 78 16.72 6.45 5.76
CA PHE A 78 17.87 6.55 4.86
C PHE A 78 18.51 7.94 4.84
N LEU A 79 18.01 8.88 5.65
CA LEU A 79 18.44 10.27 5.69
C LEU A 79 18.36 10.99 4.33
N TRP A 80 17.49 10.55 3.43
CA TRP A 80 17.25 11.18 2.12
C TRP A 80 16.50 12.50 2.22
N ASP A 81 15.66 12.67 3.24
CA ASP A 81 14.87 13.89 3.45
C ASP A 81 15.60 14.96 4.26
N ARG A 82 16.88 14.73 4.60
CA ARG A 82 17.69 15.69 5.36
C ARG A 82 18.77 16.30 4.47
N PRO A 83 18.79 17.63 4.30
CA PRO A 83 19.90 18.31 3.67
C PRO A 83 21.19 18.08 4.46
N SER A 84 22.34 18.17 3.78
CA SER A 84 23.64 18.02 4.43
C SER A 84 23.85 19.14 5.46
N ARG A 85 24.38 18.80 6.65
CA ARG A 85 24.68 19.79 7.72
C ARG A 85 25.81 20.76 7.38
N LEU A 86 26.32 20.72 6.14
CA LEU A 86 27.38 21.56 5.60
C LEU A 86 26.85 22.71 4.74
N SER A 87 25.53 22.81 4.52
CA SER A 87 24.97 23.95 3.81
C SER A 87 25.07 25.22 4.67
N PRO A 88 25.57 26.35 4.12
CA PRO A 88 25.70 27.62 4.84
C PRO A 88 24.37 28.25 5.30
N TYR A 89 23.24 27.69 4.90
CA TYR A 89 21.90 28.20 5.19
C TYR A 89 21.15 27.22 6.08
N ASP A 90 20.38 27.79 7.01
CA ASP A 90 19.54 27.01 7.91
C ASP A 90 18.39 26.37 7.12
N ILE A 91 18.16 25.08 7.38
CA ILE A 91 17.21 24.27 6.63
C ILE A 91 15.94 24.11 7.44
N ILE A 92 14.95 24.94 7.13
CA ILE A 92 13.66 24.93 7.81
C ILE A 92 12.91 23.66 7.41
N SER A 93 12.44 22.89 8.40
CA SER A 93 11.60 21.72 8.14
C SER A 93 10.25 22.16 7.57
N THR A 94 10.04 21.97 6.28
CA THR A 94 8.78 22.31 5.59
C THR A 94 7.68 21.27 5.84
N SER A 95 7.92 20.28 6.71
CA SER A 95 7.02 19.15 6.98
C SER A 95 5.75 19.50 7.79
N GLY A 96 5.43 20.79 7.93
CA GLY A 96 4.11 21.26 8.37
C GLY A 96 4.06 21.88 9.76
N GLN A 97 5.19 22.06 10.45
CA GLN A 97 5.22 22.81 11.71
C GLN A 97 5.97 24.13 11.47
N PRO A 98 5.29 25.29 11.44
CA PRO A 98 6.00 26.56 11.41
C PRO A 98 6.85 26.65 12.68
N SER A 99 8.14 26.92 12.50
CA SER A 99 9.08 27.18 13.58
C SER A 99 8.56 28.34 14.41
N GLN A 100 8.37 28.12 15.72
CA GLN A 100 8.31 29.22 16.67
C GLN A 100 9.71 29.82 16.86
#